data_AF-F6YDR3-F1
#
_entry.id   AF-F6YDR3-F1
#
_cell.length_a   1.000
_cell.length_b   1.000
_cell.length_c   1.000
_cell.angle_alpha   90.00
_cell.angle_beta   90.00
_cell.angle_gamma   90.00
#
_symmetry.space_group_name_H-M   'P 1'
#
loop_
_entity.id
_entity.type
_entity.pdbx_description
1 polymer ?
#
loop_
_entity_poly.entity_id
_entity_poly.type
_entity_poly.pdbx_seq_one_letter_code
_entity_poly.pdbx_strand_id
1 'polypeptide(L)'
;MRNCKSARKWFVQNELLNHPHRFSQYLLQCTSSDVRTAFAKLLVFLAHFTITDGPIHLPTEGSPEQNPPKMMSDLILQRVFNLLKKDVSEHGRHLPQYFSVFAMYLNLGVVNRKQLLQLQVPHYFILTALDDGPGPPIKYQYAELNKLYQVVSLLVRCCDVSQHCTSSKPGQAALPNPYGDRSITHPIIPLQSNVVDLLMTNKSYVKKIIEDGSNTDETLKLLKFLCWENPQMSRVVLSELLWQIAYSYTYELRPHLDLLLQMLMLEDSWQHQRIINTLKGIPDDRDGLFTTIQRSKAHYAKRAYQCIKCMTTLFSNCPVAYQLLFNNGELKRRWSMSVEWLGDELDRRSYGTGNTGGQYNYNNWSPPAPSNESANGYFLEHSQSAKHTLAKASELCPVEEPEDIEVSEEQESDNPPISDPTVVTQYAPEIDQQSNKTSENKLDET
;
A
#
# COMPACT_ATOMS: atom_id res chain seq x y z
N MET A 1 15.09 -10.54 41.18
CA MET A 1 13.69 -10.25 40.78
C MET A 1 13.02 -11.34 39.91
N ARG A 2 13.74 -12.20 39.18
CA ARG A 2 13.13 -13.23 38.30
C ARG A 2 12.22 -14.23 39.03
N ASN A 3 12.66 -14.71 40.19
CA ASN A 3 11.96 -15.79 40.92
C ASN A 3 11.26 -15.31 42.21
N CYS A 4 11.21 -14.01 42.48
CA CYS A 4 10.65 -13.48 43.73
C CYS A 4 9.57 -12.43 43.45
N LYS A 5 8.31 -12.87 43.57
CA LYS A 5 7.10 -12.04 43.42
C LYS A 5 7.09 -10.85 44.38
N SER A 6 7.43 -11.07 45.65
CA SER A 6 7.48 -10.01 46.66
C SER A 6 8.50 -8.92 46.31
N ALA A 7 9.65 -9.28 45.77
CA ALA A 7 10.67 -8.32 45.34
C ALA A 7 10.18 -7.49 44.13
N ARG A 8 9.53 -8.12 43.14
CA ARG A 8 8.93 -7.39 42.01
C ARG A 8 7.84 -6.43 42.47
N LYS A 9 6.93 -6.92 43.33
CA LYS A 9 5.85 -6.11 43.91
C LYS A 9 6.41 -4.89 44.65
N TRP A 10 7.36 -5.11 45.55
CA TRP A 10 7.99 -4.03 46.30
C TRP A 10 8.65 -3.01 45.37
N PHE A 11 9.45 -3.47 44.40
CA PHE A 11 10.14 -2.57 43.47
C PHE A 11 9.16 -1.76 42.63
N VAL A 12 8.15 -2.40 42.03
CA VAL A 12 7.20 -1.68 41.17
C VAL A 12 6.40 -0.67 41.98
N GLN A 13 5.90 -1.04 43.16
CA GLN A 13 5.11 -0.12 43.99
C GLN A 13 5.96 1.06 44.48
N ASN A 14 7.10 0.78 45.11
CA ASN A 14 7.89 1.80 45.79
C ASN A 14 8.80 2.58 44.85
N GLU A 15 9.44 1.93 43.87
CA GLU A 15 10.43 2.58 43.02
C GLU A 15 9.86 3.10 41.69
N LEU A 16 8.70 2.59 41.23
CA LEU A 16 8.10 3.04 39.97
C LEU A 16 6.78 3.79 40.18
N LEU A 17 5.77 3.14 40.77
CA LEU A 17 4.41 3.69 40.83
C LEU A 17 4.29 4.87 41.80
N ASN A 18 5.01 4.85 42.93
CA ASN A 18 5.09 5.99 43.85
C ASN A 18 5.95 7.15 43.31
N HIS A 19 6.74 6.91 42.26
CA HIS A 19 7.64 7.90 41.66
C HIS A 19 7.41 8.01 40.14
N PRO A 20 6.22 8.43 39.68
CA PRO A 20 5.83 8.36 38.27
C PRO A 20 6.71 9.20 37.34
N HIS A 21 7.35 10.27 37.84
CA HIS A 21 8.30 11.09 37.07
C HIS A 21 9.49 10.29 36.54
N ARG A 22 9.88 9.19 37.22
CA ARG A 22 10.99 8.33 36.81
C ARG A 22 10.79 7.69 35.44
N PHE A 23 9.54 7.47 35.03
CA PHE A 23 9.23 6.95 33.70
C PHE A 23 9.74 7.91 32.61
N SER A 24 9.33 9.19 32.68
CA SER A 24 9.81 10.21 31.72
C SER A 24 11.30 10.49 31.91
N GLN A 25 11.75 10.62 33.15
CA GLN A 25 13.15 10.95 33.48
C GLN A 25 14.14 9.94 32.89
N TYR A 26 13.92 8.64 33.12
CA TYR A 26 14.87 7.61 32.68
C TYR A 26 14.61 7.10 31.26
N LEU A 27 13.37 7.16 30.75
CA LEU A 27 13.08 6.68 29.40
C LEU A 27 13.29 7.76 28.32
N LEU A 28 13.03 9.03 28.65
CA LEU A 28 13.02 10.13 27.68
C LEU A 28 14.03 11.24 28.01
N GLN A 29 14.16 11.68 29.25
CA GLN A 29 14.97 12.88 29.56
C GLN A 29 16.46 12.57 29.75
N CYS A 30 16.79 11.38 30.24
CA CYS A 30 18.16 10.98 30.54
C CYS A 30 19.04 11.08 29.29
N THR A 31 20.21 11.71 29.40
CA THR A 31 21.13 11.91 28.28
C THR A 31 21.87 10.63 27.89
N SER A 32 22.13 9.73 28.85
CA SER A 32 22.80 8.45 28.60
C SER A 32 21.88 7.45 27.88
N SER A 33 22.27 7.04 26.67
CA SER A 33 21.59 5.99 25.92
C SER A 33 21.57 4.65 26.65
N ASP A 34 22.64 4.33 27.39
CA ASP A 34 22.76 3.06 28.11
C ASP A 34 21.78 3.01 29.27
N VAL A 35 21.62 4.12 30.01
CA VAL A 35 20.63 4.23 31.08
C VAL A 35 19.22 4.12 30.52
N ARG A 36 18.89 4.84 29.43
CA ARG A 36 17.58 4.72 28.78
C ARG A 36 17.28 3.28 28.36
N THR A 37 18.27 2.61 27.76
CA THR A 37 18.14 1.23 27.29
C THR A 37 18.00 0.24 28.44
N ALA A 38 18.80 0.38 29.50
CA ALA A 38 18.72 -0.45 30.69
C ALA A 38 17.36 -0.29 31.39
N PHE A 39 16.87 0.94 31.51
CA PHE A 39 15.57 1.22 32.09
C PHE A 39 14.41 0.67 31.24
N ALA A 40 14.46 0.84 29.92
CA ALA A 40 13.50 0.23 29.00
C ALA A 40 13.43 -1.30 29.19
N LYS A 41 14.58 -1.98 29.24
CA LYS A 41 14.66 -3.43 29.48
C LYS A 41 14.13 -3.82 30.87
N LEU A 42 14.39 -3.01 31.89
CA LEU A 42 13.87 -3.22 33.24
C LEU A 42 12.34 -3.13 33.27
N LEU A 43 11.74 -2.12 32.61
CA LEU A 43 10.29 -1.98 32.51
C LEU A 43 9.66 -3.17 31.79
N VAL A 44 10.24 -3.59 30.66
CA VAL A 44 9.79 -4.77 29.89
C VAL A 44 9.86 -6.04 30.74
N PHE A 45 10.99 -6.24 31.43
CA PHE A 45 11.20 -7.38 32.33
C PHE A 45 10.13 -7.40 33.44
N LEU A 46 9.93 -6.28 34.13
CA LEU A 46 8.96 -6.19 35.22
C LEU A 46 7.53 -6.40 34.71
N ALA A 47 7.14 -5.76 33.62
CA ALA A 47 5.82 -5.94 33.03
C ALA A 47 5.56 -7.40 32.61
N HIS A 48 6.58 -8.11 32.10
CA HIS A 48 6.41 -9.50 31.70
C HIS A 48 6.30 -10.44 32.90
N PHE A 49 7.19 -10.34 33.88
CA PHE A 49 7.16 -11.24 35.04
C PHE A 49 6.02 -10.96 36.01
N THR A 50 5.47 -9.75 36.02
CA THR A 50 4.34 -9.39 36.89
C THR A 50 2.97 -9.73 36.28
N ILE A 51 2.92 -10.18 35.02
CA ILE A 51 1.67 -10.64 34.40
C ILE A 51 1.12 -11.92 35.03
N THR A 52 1.96 -12.70 35.72
CA THR A 52 1.55 -13.92 36.43
C THR A 52 1.47 -13.73 37.95
N ASP A 53 1.79 -12.53 38.45
CA ASP A 53 1.79 -12.24 39.89
C ASP A 53 0.39 -11.99 40.45
N GLY A 54 -0.64 -11.98 39.62
CA GLY A 54 -2.00 -11.66 40.02
C GLY A 54 -2.21 -10.16 40.32
N PRO A 55 -3.46 -9.74 40.52
CA PRO A 55 -3.77 -8.34 40.68
C PRO A 55 -3.32 -7.76 42.03
N ILE A 56 -3.19 -6.44 42.06
CA ILE A 56 -2.94 -5.68 43.28
C ILE A 56 -4.05 -4.65 43.52
N HIS A 57 -4.31 -4.37 44.80
CA HIS A 57 -5.10 -3.22 45.21
C HIS A 57 -4.16 -2.03 45.42
N LEU A 58 -4.45 -0.91 44.77
CA LEU A 58 -3.76 0.35 45.04
C LEU A 58 -4.44 1.02 46.24
N PRO A 59 -3.66 1.53 47.22
CA PRO A 59 -4.22 2.31 48.31
C PRO A 59 -4.69 3.65 47.73
N THR A 60 -5.98 3.73 47.41
CA THR A 60 -6.65 4.96 47.00
C THR A 60 -7.90 5.08 47.85
N GLU A 61 -8.15 6.25 48.44
CA GLU A 61 -9.35 6.51 49.24
C GLU A 61 -10.59 6.41 48.35
N GLY A 62 -11.33 5.30 48.45
CA GLY A 62 -12.52 5.05 47.65
C GLY A 62 -13.08 3.64 47.89
N SER A 63 -14.36 3.45 47.57
CA SER A 63 -15.03 2.16 47.73
C SER A 63 -14.41 1.08 46.82
N PRO A 64 -14.42 -0.21 47.21
CA PRO A 64 -13.86 -1.31 46.41
C PRO A 64 -14.46 -1.43 45.01
N GLU A 65 -15.71 -0.97 44.82
CA GLU A 65 -16.41 -0.95 43.53
C GLU A 65 -15.81 0.08 42.54
N GLN A 66 -15.15 1.13 43.04
CA GLN A 66 -14.54 2.17 42.22
C GLN A 66 -13.10 1.85 41.80
N ASN A 67 -12.45 0.87 42.44
CA ASN A 67 -11.05 0.52 42.21
C ASN A 67 -10.88 -0.98 41.95
N PRO A 68 -11.25 -1.47 40.75
CA PRO A 68 -11.10 -2.86 40.41
C PRO A 68 -9.63 -3.30 40.52
N PRO A 69 -9.37 -4.54 40.95
CA PRO A 69 -8.02 -5.10 41.01
C PRO A 69 -7.33 -4.98 39.64
N LYS A 70 -6.15 -4.35 39.60
CA LYS A 70 -5.36 -4.16 38.36
C LYS A 70 -4.12 -5.04 38.39
N MET A 71 -3.73 -5.57 37.23
CA MET A 71 -2.44 -6.25 37.14
C MET A 71 -1.33 -5.22 37.21
N MET A 72 -0.23 -5.58 37.87
CA MET A 72 0.92 -4.69 37.99
C MET A 72 1.59 -4.46 36.64
N SER A 73 1.54 -5.45 35.75
CA SER A 73 1.93 -5.33 34.35
C SER A 73 1.11 -4.25 33.62
N ASP A 74 -0.23 -4.24 33.81
CA ASP A 74 -1.09 -3.20 33.25
C ASP A 74 -0.70 -1.82 33.75
N LEU A 75 -0.43 -1.68 35.05
CA LEU A 75 -0.07 -0.40 35.65
C LEU A 75 1.26 0.13 35.10
N ILE A 76 2.27 -0.74 34.94
CA ILE A 76 3.56 -0.34 34.33
C ILE A 76 3.33 0.12 32.89
N LEU A 77 2.64 -0.68 32.08
CA LEU A 77 2.38 -0.35 30.68
C LEU A 77 1.52 0.91 30.53
N GLN A 78 0.51 1.10 31.38
CA GLN A 78 -0.29 2.34 31.42
C GLN A 78 0.57 3.56 31.77
N ARG A 79 1.55 3.44 32.67
CA ARG A 79 2.48 4.55 32.97
C ARG A 79 3.37 4.89 31.78
N VAL A 80 3.93 3.89 31.11
CA VAL A 80 4.70 4.10 29.87
C VAL A 80 3.81 4.71 28.78
N PHE A 81 2.61 4.17 28.60
CA PHE A 81 1.64 4.64 27.61
C PHE A 81 1.21 6.09 27.88
N ASN A 82 1.00 6.47 29.14
CA ASN A 82 0.61 7.84 29.49
C ASN A 82 1.69 8.90 29.18
N LEU A 83 2.96 8.51 29.00
CA LEU A 83 3.99 9.43 28.49
C LEU A 83 3.62 9.99 27.11
N LEU A 84 2.87 9.22 26.31
CA LEU A 84 2.40 9.62 24.98
C LEU A 84 1.50 10.86 25.02
N LYS A 85 0.82 11.10 26.16
CA LYS A 85 -0.11 12.22 26.34
C LYS A 85 0.59 13.57 26.48
N LYS A 86 1.87 13.59 26.87
CA LYS A 86 2.59 14.85 27.16
C LYS A 86 4.08 14.78 26.90
N ASP A 87 4.78 13.82 27.51
CA ASP A 87 6.24 13.80 27.54
C ASP A 87 6.87 13.44 26.18
N VAL A 88 6.23 12.55 25.42
CA VAL A 88 6.80 12.01 24.17
C VAL A 88 6.95 13.10 23.11
N SER A 89 5.98 13.99 22.96
CA SER A 89 6.02 15.09 21.98
C SER A 89 7.16 16.08 22.26
N GLU A 90 7.54 16.25 23.53
CA GLU A 90 8.67 17.10 23.94
C GLU A 90 10.04 16.45 23.68
N HIS A 91 10.07 15.12 23.51
CA HIS A 91 11.30 14.32 23.40
C HIS A 91 11.39 13.57 22.07
N GLY A 92 11.04 14.24 20.96
CA GLY A 92 10.95 13.62 19.62
C GLY A 92 12.23 12.91 19.13
N ARG A 93 13.42 13.31 19.58
CA ARG A 93 14.69 12.60 19.27
C ARG A 93 14.80 11.20 19.90
N HIS A 94 13.95 10.87 20.87
CA HIS A 94 13.98 9.61 21.61
C HIS A 94 12.77 8.70 21.32
N LEU A 95 12.01 8.99 20.25
CA LEU A 95 10.88 8.18 19.80
C LEU A 95 11.26 6.70 19.54
N PRO A 96 12.39 6.39 18.88
CA PRO A 96 12.78 5.00 18.68
C PRO A 96 12.92 4.24 20.01
N GLN A 97 13.52 4.87 21.03
CA GLN A 97 13.67 4.25 22.35
C GLN A 97 12.33 4.07 23.05
N TYR A 98 11.43 5.07 23.00
CA TYR A 98 10.09 4.96 23.56
C TYR A 98 9.32 3.78 22.96
N PHE A 99 9.19 3.74 21.63
CA PHE A 99 8.46 2.68 20.95
C PHE A 99 9.16 1.32 21.05
N SER A 100 10.48 1.29 21.27
CA SER A 100 11.22 0.04 21.50
C SER A 100 10.76 -0.72 22.74
N VAL A 101 10.21 -0.05 23.76
CA VAL A 101 9.64 -0.71 24.95
C VAL A 101 8.51 -1.65 24.53
N PHE A 102 7.59 -1.16 23.70
CA PHE A 102 6.47 -1.95 23.19
C PHE A 102 6.94 -3.04 22.23
N ALA A 103 7.90 -2.72 21.35
CA ALA A 103 8.49 -3.69 20.43
C ALA A 103 9.22 -4.83 21.17
N MET A 104 9.96 -4.55 22.23
CA MET A 104 10.57 -5.59 23.06
C MET A 104 9.50 -6.40 23.80
N TYR A 105 8.48 -5.73 24.35
CA TYR A 105 7.42 -6.38 25.12
C TYR A 105 6.59 -7.36 24.29
N LEU A 106 6.12 -6.96 23.10
CA LEU A 106 5.30 -7.80 22.24
C LEU A 106 6.04 -9.05 21.71
N ASN A 107 7.37 -8.99 21.65
CA ASN A 107 8.21 -10.10 21.19
C ASN A 107 8.47 -11.16 22.28
N LEU A 108 7.98 -10.96 23.51
CA LEU A 108 8.09 -11.96 24.58
C LEU A 108 7.05 -13.08 24.50
N GLY A 109 5.97 -12.90 23.72
CA GLY A 109 5.00 -13.96 23.44
C GLY A 109 3.55 -13.49 23.33
N VAL A 110 2.66 -14.45 23.11
CA VAL A 110 1.22 -14.23 22.84
C VAL A 110 0.52 -13.48 23.98
N VAL A 111 0.85 -13.80 25.24
CA VAL A 111 0.24 -13.16 26.41
C VAL A 111 0.56 -11.66 26.44
N ASN A 112 1.81 -11.29 26.15
CA ASN A 112 2.23 -9.89 26.07
C ASN A 112 1.53 -9.14 24.94
N ARG A 113 1.39 -9.76 23.75
CA ARG A 113 0.66 -9.18 22.61
C ARG A 113 -0.81 -8.96 22.95
N LYS A 114 -1.46 -9.95 23.58
CA LYS A 114 -2.85 -9.85 24.05
C LYS A 114 -3.03 -8.66 24.99
N GLN A 115 -2.12 -8.44 25.94
CA GLN A 115 -2.20 -7.31 26.86
C GLN A 115 -2.09 -5.95 26.12
N LEU A 116 -1.18 -5.81 25.15
CA LEU A 116 -1.07 -4.56 24.37
C LEU A 116 -2.32 -4.31 23.49
N LEU A 117 -2.92 -5.36 22.94
CA LEU A 117 -4.18 -5.27 22.20
C LEU A 117 -5.34 -4.83 23.11
N GLN A 118 -5.41 -5.36 24.33
CA GLN A 118 -6.40 -4.95 25.33
C GLN A 118 -6.20 -3.49 25.78
N LEU A 119 -4.96 -2.99 25.78
CA LEU A 119 -4.63 -1.59 26.02
C LEU A 119 -4.83 -0.67 24.80
N GLN A 120 -5.38 -1.19 23.68
CA GLN A 120 -5.63 -0.47 22.44
C GLN A 120 -4.39 0.22 21.85
N VAL A 121 -3.21 -0.37 22.04
CA VAL A 121 -1.96 0.20 21.53
C VAL A 121 -1.99 0.49 20.02
N PRO A 122 -2.50 -0.40 19.13
CA PRO A 122 -2.58 -0.09 17.71
C PRO A 122 -3.39 1.16 17.40
N HIS A 123 -4.54 1.33 18.03
CA HIS A 123 -5.41 2.50 17.83
C HIS A 123 -4.67 3.80 18.14
N TYR A 124 -4.10 3.90 19.34
CA TYR A 124 -3.42 5.13 19.75
C TYR A 124 -2.12 5.37 18.99
N PHE A 125 -1.39 4.33 18.59
CA PHE A 125 -0.19 4.49 17.79
C PHE A 125 -0.50 4.95 16.37
N ILE A 126 -1.57 4.43 15.75
CA ILE A 126 -2.05 4.93 14.47
C ILE A 126 -2.42 6.41 14.59
N LEU A 127 -3.20 6.79 15.61
CA LEU A 127 -3.54 8.19 15.85
C LEU A 127 -2.30 9.07 16.06
N THR A 128 -1.31 8.62 16.84
CA THR A 128 -0.05 9.36 17.01
C THR A 128 0.70 9.54 15.69
N ALA A 129 0.74 8.54 14.82
CA ALA A 129 1.38 8.67 13.52
C ALA A 129 0.65 9.64 12.58
N LEU A 130 -0.63 9.88 12.83
CA LEU A 130 -1.50 10.83 12.13
C LEU A 130 -1.55 12.21 12.80
N ASP A 131 -0.75 12.44 13.86
CA ASP A 131 -0.80 13.65 14.69
C ASP A 131 -2.14 13.89 15.43
N ASP A 132 -3.04 12.90 15.44
CA ASP A 132 -4.33 12.88 16.14
C ASP A 132 -4.27 12.07 17.46
N GLY A 133 -3.05 11.86 17.97
CA GLY A 133 -2.78 11.08 19.17
C GLY A 133 -3.36 11.69 20.45
N PRO A 134 -3.28 10.96 21.59
CA PRO A 134 -3.81 11.44 22.87
C PRO A 134 -2.98 12.57 23.51
N GLY A 135 -1.90 13.01 22.85
CA GLY A 135 -1.03 14.10 23.28
C GLY A 135 -0.74 15.05 22.12
N PRO A 136 0.05 16.11 22.33
CA PRO A 136 0.39 17.06 21.27
C PRO A 136 1.07 16.39 20.06
N PRO A 137 0.88 16.93 18.85
CA PRO A 137 1.59 16.47 17.65
C PRO A 137 3.11 16.45 17.84
N ILE A 138 3.79 15.50 17.20
CA ILE A 138 5.25 15.36 17.30
C ILE A 138 5.89 16.36 16.32
N LYS A 139 6.28 17.53 16.83
CA LYS A 139 6.87 18.61 16.00
C LYS A 139 8.34 18.43 15.65
N TYR A 140 8.93 17.26 15.93
CA TYR A 140 10.35 17.01 15.70
C TYR A 140 10.61 16.69 14.22
N GLN A 141 11.46 17.48 13.56
CA GLN A 141 11.69 17.40 12.11
C GLN A 141 12.21 16.04 11.62
N TYR A 142 12.90 15.29 12.49
CA TYR A 142 13.47 13.97 12.18
C TYR A 142 12.78 12.88 12.99
N ALA A 143 11.46 12.96 13.16
CA ALA A 143 10.68 11.97 13.90
C ALA A 143 10.79 10.58 13.24
N GLU A 144 11.42 9.65 13.94
CA GLU A 144 11.58 8.26 13.47
C GLU A 144 10.47 7.36 14.03
N LEU A 145 9.47 7.07 13.20
CA LEU A 145 8.30 6.25 13.58
C LEU A 145 8.41 4.77 13.19
N ASN A 146 9.55 4.32 12.68
CA ASN A 146 9.75 2.93 12.23
C ASN A 146 9.38 1.88 13.29
N LYS A 147 9.71 2.15 14.57
CA LYS A 147 9.33 1.26 15.68
C LYS A 147 7.84 1.30 16.01
N LEU A 148 7.17 2.44 15.82
CA LEU A 148 5.73 2.53 15.91
C LEU A 148 5.08 1.66 14.84
N TYR A 149 5.50 1.81 13.57
CA TYR A 149 4.98 1.02 12.44
C TYR A 149 5.20 -0.49 12.65
N GLN A 150 6.36 -0.88 13.17
CA GLN A 150 6.63 -2.27 13.55
C GLN A 150 5.64 -2.81 14.59
N VAL A 151 5.37 -2.04 15.65
CA VAL A 151 4.44 -2.46 16.72
C VAL A 151 3.02 -2.60 16.17
N VAL A 152 2.55 -1.63 15.39
CA VAL A 152 1.22 -1.68 14.76
C VAL A 152 1.12 -2.88 13.83
N SER A 153 2.08 -3.07 12.92
CA SER A 153 2.10 -4.18 11.97
C SER A 153 2.00 -5.53 12.68
N LEU A 154 2.87 -5.80 13.66
CA LEU A 154 2.90 -7.08 14.35
C LEU A 154 1.62 -7.35 15.15
N LEU A 155 1.08 -6.34 15.85
CA LEU A 155 -0.14 -6.52 16.63
C LEU A 155 -1.36 -6.74 15.73
N VAL A 156 -1.51 -5.97 14.64
CA VAL A 156 -2.62 -6.13 13.68
C VAL A 156 -2.56 -7.50 12.99
N ARG A 157 -1.37 -7.97 12.60
CA ARG A 157 -1.17 -9.30 12.01
C ARG A 157 -1.40 -10.47 12.98
N CYS A 158 -1.63 -10.18 14.26
CA CYS A 158 -2.07 -11.15 15.26
C CYS A 158 -3.58 -11.15 15.49
N CYS A 159 -4.34 -10.26 14.84
CA CYS A 159 -5.79 -10.16 14.99
C CYS A 159 -6.54 -10.95 13.91
N ASP A 160 -7.80 -11.27 14.20
CA ASP A 160 -8.72 -11.84 13.22
C ASP A 160 -9.31 -10.71 12.35
N VAL A 161 -9.18 -10.87 11.04
CA VAL A 161 -9.69 -9.94 10.02
C VAL A 161 -10.66 -10.62 9.06
N SER A 162 -11.05 -11.88 9.30
CA SER A 162 -11.87 -12.68 8.38
C SER A 162 -13.21 -12.03 8.05
N GLN A 163 -13.79 -11.25 8.97
CA GLN A 163 -15.03 -10.48 8.74
C GLN A 163 -14.89 -9.39 7.65
N HIS A 164 -13.66 -9.01 7.30
CA HIS A 164 -13.35 -8.03 6.26
C HIS A 164 -12.78 -8.69 4.98
N CYS A 165 -12.69 -10.02 4.96
CA CYS A 165 -12.23 -10.78 3.82
C CYS A 165 -13.42 -11.36 3.05
N THR A 166 -13.34 -11.35 1.73
CA THR A 166 -14.38 -11.86 0.82
C THR A 166 -13.70 -12.39 -0.43
N SER A 167 -14.13 -13.55 -0.92
CA SER A 167 -13.62 -14.08 -2.20
C SER A 167 -14.18 -13.30 -3.38
N SER A 168 -13.38 -13.15 -4.44
CA SER A 168 -13.89 -12.65 -5.73
C SER A 168 -14.80 -13.66 -6.42
N LYS A 169 -14.76 -14.94 -6.01
CA LYS A 169 -15.54 -16.03 -6.60
C LYS A 169 -16.88 -16.17 -5.87
N PRO A 170 -18.02 -16.01 -6.57
CA PRO A 170 -19.34 -16.13 -5.95
C PRO A 170 -19.52 -17.47 -5.23
N GLY A 171 -20.03 -17.43 -4.00
CA GLY A 171 -20.31 -18.62 -3.19
C GLY A 171 -19.09 -19.31 -2.58
N GLN A 172 -17.87 -18.79 -2.78
CA GLN A 172 -16.66 -19.33 -2.14
C GLN A 172 -16.28 -18.54 -0.90
N ALA A 173 -15.80 -19.24 0.13
CA ALA A 173 -15.21 -18.62 1.30
C ALA A 173 -13.86 -17.99 0.96
N ALA A 174 -13.50 -16.93 1.68
CA ALA A 174 -12.18 -16.32 1.55
C ALA A 174 -11.07 -17.31 1.91
N LEU A 175 -9.97 -17.26 1.16
CA LEU A 175 -8.78 -18.06 1.45
C LEU A 175 -8.16 -17.70 2.81
N PRO A 176 -7.60 -18.67 3.56
CA PRO A 176 -6.85 -18.39 4.78
C PRO A 176 -5.68 -17.43 4.50
N ASN A 177 -5.47 -16.45 5.39
CA ASN A 177 -4.47 -15.42 5.18
C ASN A 177 -3.05 -15.91 5.54
N PRO A 178 -2.12 -16.06 4.56
CA PRO A 178 -0.78 -16.58 4.80
C PRO A 178 0.18 -15.52 5.38
N TYR A 179 -0.25 -14.27 5.49
CA TYR A 179 0.57 -13.14 5.96
C TYR A 179 0.33 -12.77 7.41
N GLY A 180 -0.47 -13.56 8.14
CA GLY A 180 -0.55 -13.49 9.60
C GLY A 180 0.80 -13.71 10.27
N ASP A 181 0.89 -13.39 11.55
CA ASP A 181 2.12 -13.62 12.31
C ASP A 181 2.38 -15.13 12.48
N ARG A 182 3.51 -15.62 11.95
CA ARG A 182 3.84 -17.06 11.97
C ARG A 182 4.17 -17.64 13.35
N SER A 183 4.33 -16.80 14.37
CA SER A 183 4.59 -17.26 15.74
C SER A 183 3.31 -17.54 16.53
N ILE A 184 2.12 -17.35 15.94
CA ILE A 184 0.83 -17.75 16.52
C ILE A 184 0.12 -18.76 15.62
N THR A 185 -0.66 -19.65 16.22
CA THR A 185 -1.45 -20.66 15.49
C THR A 185 -2.87 -20.19 15.20
N HIS A 186 -3.42 -19.33 16.06
CA HIS A 186 -4.74 -18.73 15.90
C HIS A 186 -4.68 -17.23 16.21
N PRO A 187 -5.54 -16.42 15.58
CA PRO A 187 -5.67 -15.01 15.94
C PRO A 187 -5.94 -14.82 17.43
N ILE A 188 -5.37 -13.77 18.02
CA ILE A 188 -5.43 -13.51 19.47
C ILE A 188 -6.79 -12.96 19.88
N ILE A 189 -7.29 -11.97 19.13
CA ILE A 189 -8.61 -11.34 19.27
C ILE A 189 -9.09 -10.86 17.89
N PRO A 190 -10.39 -10.60 17.70
CA PRO A 190 -10.88 -9.83 16.55
C PRO A 190 -10.22 -8.46 16.47
N LEU A 191 -9.96 -7.98 15.25
CA LEU A 191 -9.47 -6.62 15.04
C LEU A 191 -10.51 -5.63 15.58
N GLN A 192 -10.06 -4.72 16.44
CA GLN A 192 -10.94 -3.78 17.13
C GLN A 192 -11.53 -2.77 16.14
N SER A 193 -12.81 -2.42 16.28
CA SER A 193 -13.54 -1.56 15.34
C SER A 193 -12.88 -0.19 15.13
N ASN A 194 -12.41 0.44 16.20
CA ASN A 194 -11.68 1.71 16.13
C ASN A 194 -10.34 1.62 15.37
N VAL A 195 -9.74 0.43 15.27
CA VAL A 195 -8.56 0.17 14.44
C VAL A 195 -8.97 -0.12 13.01
N VAL A 196 -10.06 -0.87 12.79
CA VAL A 196 -10.65 -1.09 11.46
C VAL A 196 -10.97 0.26 10.79
N ASP A 197 -11.61 1.17 11.52
CA ASP A 197 -11.97 2.48 10.99
C ASP A 197 -10.75 3.29 10.54
N LEU A 198 -9.65 3.22 11.30
CA LEU A 198 -8.41 3.93 10.98
C LEU A 198 -7.59 3.26 9.84
N LEU A 199 -7.77 1.96 9.61
CA LEU A 199 -7.03 1.22 8.59
C LEU A 199 -7.78 1.11 7.26
N MET A 200 -9.09 0.87 7.32
CA MET A 200 -9.91 0.46 6.19
C MET A 200 -10.88 1.56 5.71
N THR A 201 -11.42 2.35 6.63
CA THR A 201 -12.38 3.41 6.32
C THR A 201 -11.66 4.74 6.08
N ASN A 202 -10.81 5.14 7.02
CA ASN A 202 -9.96 6.32 6.94
C ASN A 202 -8.62 5.95 6.28
N LYS A 203 -8.46 6.36 5.02
CA LYS A 203 -7.27 6.02 4.22
C LYS A 203 -5.99 6.73 4.69
N SER A 204 -6.10 7.68 5.63
CA SER A 204 -4.98 8.54 6.06
C SER A 204 -3.79 7.75 6.61
N TYR A 205 -4.04 6.68 7.37
CA TYR A 205 -2.93 5.87 7.90
C TYR A 205 -2.23 5.08 6.80
N VAL A 206 -2.98 4.49 5.87
CA VAL A 206 -2.42 3.78 4.71
C VAL A 206 -1.57 4.72 3.88
N LYS A 207 -2.05 5.94 3.63
CA LYS A 207 -1.27 7.01 3.01
C LYS A 207 0.03 7.28 3.76
N LYS A 208 -0.06 7.51 5.07
CA LYS A 208 1.09 7.81 5.92
C LYS A 208 2.17 6.73 5.85
N ILE A 209 1.81 5.45 5.95
CA ILE A 209 2.80 4.36 5.92
C ILE A 209 3.36 4.07 4.53
N ILE A 210 2.64 4.43 3.46
CA ILE A 210 3.15 4.35 2.08
C ILE A 210 4.11 5.51 1.81
N GLU A 211 3.84 6.72 2.31
CA GLU A 211 4.73 7.87 2.19
C GLU A 211 6.01 7.69 3.03
N ASP A 212 5.87 7.36 4.31
CA ASP A 212 7.01 7.30 5.24
C ASP A 212 7.76 5.96 5.21
N GLY A 213 7.07 4.87 4.87
CA GLY A 213 7.50 3.50 5.20
C GLY A 213 7.50 2.52 4.03
N SER A 214 7.39 2.99 2.78
CA SER A 214 7.33 2.13 1.59
C SER A 214 8.57 1.24 1.41
N ASN A 215 9.70 1.63 1.98
CA ASN A 215 10.95 0.85 1.99
C ASN A 215 11.09 -0.13 3.16
N THR A 216 10.09 -0.23 4.06
CA THR A 216 10.17 -1.09 5.25
C THR A 216 9.44 -2.41 5.05
N ASP A 217 10.08 -3.49 5.51
CA ASP A 217 9.51 -4.84 5.49
C ASP A 217 8.23 -4.95 6.36
N GLU A 218 8.12 -4.15 7.42
CA GLU A 218 6.93 -4.16 8.29
C GLU A 218 5.70 -3.53 7.63
N THR A 219 5.86 -2.45 6.86
CA THR A 219 4.78 -1.89 6.03
C THR A 219 4.34 -2.91 4.98
N LEU A 220 5.31 -3.52 4.28
CA LEU A 220 5.01 -4.56 3.29
C LEU A 220 4.18 -5.71 3.88
N LYS A 221 4.63 -6.26 5.01
CA LYS A 221 3.92 -7.34 5.71
C LYS A 221 2.51 -6.93 6.14
N LEU A 222 2.34 -5.72 6.68
CA LEU A 222 1.03 -5.20 7.08
C LEU A 222 0.09 -5.10 5.88
N LEU A 223 0.55 -4.48 4.79
CA LEU A 223 -0.28 -4.30 3.59
C LEU A 223 -0.64 -5.63 2.93
N LYS A 224 0.30 -6.58 2.84
CA LYS A 224 -0.01 -7.95 2.35
C LYS A 224 -1.08 -8.62 3.20
N PHE A 225 -0.96 -8.51 4.52
CA PHE A 225 -1.96 -9.06 5.45
C PHE A 225 -3.34 -8.41 5.27
N LEU A 226 -3.40 -7.08 5.16
CA LEU A 226 -4.68 -6.37 5.04
C LEU A 226 -5.33 -6.51 3.65
N CYS A 227 -4.55 -6.66 2.59
CA CYS A 227 -5.05 -6.78 1.22
C CYS A 227 -5.48 -8.20 0.83
N TRP A 228 -5.01 -9.23 1.54
CA TRP A 228 -5.33 -10.62 1.22
C TRP A 228 -6.84 -10.89 1.34
N GLU A 229 -7.44 -11.35 0.24
CA GLU A 229 -8.88 -11.58 0.14
C GLU A 229 -9.72 -10.36 0.53
N ASN A 230 -9.19 -9.13 0.37
CA ASN A 230 -9.86 -7.90 0.78
C ASN A 230 -9.86 -6.87 -0.36
N PRO A 231 -10.97 -6.73 -1.11
CA PRO A 231 -11.04 -5.83 -2.26
C PRO A 231 -11.01 -4.35 -1.85
N GLN A 232 -11.58 -3.99 -0.70
CA GLN A 232 -11.57 -2.61 -0.20
C GLN A 232 -10.15 -2.16 0.11
N MET A 233 -9.40 -2.95 0.89
CA MET A 233 -8.02 -2.63 1.21
C MET A 233 -7.13 -2.64 -0.01
N SER A 234 -7.31 -3.62 -0.91
CA SER A 234 -6.61 -3.65 -2.19
C SER A 234 -6.85 -2.36 -2.98
N ARG A 235 -8.08 -1.87 -3.07
CA ARG A 235 -8.39 -0.60 -3.75
C ARG A 235 -7.69 0.61 -3.08
N VAL A 236 -7.73 0.71 -1.75
CA VAL A 236 -7.11 1.82 -1.01
C VAL A 236 -5.60 1.86 -1.26
N VAL A 237 -4.93 0.72 -1.09
CA VAL A 237 -3.48 0.59 -1.28
C VAL A 237 -3.07 0.87 -2.72
N LEU A 238 -3.78 0.32 -3.70
CA LEU A 238 -3.50 0.57 -5.12
C LEU A 238 -3.74 2.05 -5.47
N SER A 239 -4.79 2.68 -4.95
CA SER A 239 -5.09 4.08 -5.23
C SER A 239 -3.95 5.01 -4.75
N GLU A 240 -3.43 4.75 -3.56
CA GLU A 240 -2.32 5.54 -3.01
C GLU A 240 -1.00 5.25 -3.73
N LEU A 241 -0.68 3.99 -4.04
CA LEU A 241 0.55 3.66 -4.77
C LEU A 241 0.54 4.27 -6.17
N LEU A 242 -0.57 4.20 -6.89
CA LEU A 242 -0.71 4.83 -8.21
C LEU A 242 -0.55 6.36 -8.12
N TRP A 243 -1.05 6.98 -7.05
CA TRP A 243 -0.85 8.41 -6.78
C TRP A 243 0.63 8.75 -6.59
N GLN A 244 1.33 8.03 -5.71
CA GLN A 244 2.76 8.25 -5.48
C GLN A 244 3.57 8.04 -6.77
N ILE A 245 3.23 7.02 -7.56
CA ILE A 245 3.92 6.76 -8.84
C ILE A 245 3.70 7.90 -9.85
N ALA A 246 2.50 8.45 -9.91
CA ALA A 246 2.16 9.52 -10.85
C ALA A 246 2.79 10.87 -10.46
N TYR A 247 2.94 11.16 -9.16
CA TYR A 247 3.23 12.52 -8.69
C TYR A 247 4.54 12.70 -7.92
N SER A 248 5.11 11.65 -7.34
CA SER A 248 6.39 11.76 -6.60
C SER A 248 7.57 12.00 -7.54
N TYR A 249 8.68 12.47 -6.97
CA TYR A 249 9.90 12.71 -7.74
C TYR A 249 10.45 11.40 -8.30
N THR A 250 11.05 11.47 -9.50
CA THR A 250 11.50 10.27 -10.22
C THR A 250 12.50 9.41 -9.44
N TYR A 251 13.32 10.01 -8.58
CA TYR A 251 14.30 9.30 -7.75
C TYR A 251 13.71 8.65 -6.48
N GLU A 252 12.44 8.95 -6.16
CA GLU A 252 11.70 8.37 -5.02
C GLU A 252 10.70 7.29 -5.44
N LEU A 253 10.53 7.07 -6.75
CA LEU A 253 9.50 6.15 -7.27
C LEU A 253 9.78 4.68 -6.93
N ARG A 254 11.05 4.29 -6.85
CA ARG A 254 11.45 2.88 -6.74
C ARG A 254 10.80 2.16 -5.55
N PRO A 255 10.85 2.67 -4.31
CA PRO A 255 10.13 2.06 -3.18
C PRO A 255 8.63 1.83 -3.44
N HIS A 256 7.95 2.78 -4.12
CA HIS A 256 6.52 2.65 -4.41
C HIS A 256 6.25 1.60 -5.51
N LEU A 257 7.10 1.54 -6.55
CA LEU A 257 6.99 0.52 -7.61
C LEU A 257 7.32 -0.88 -7.09
N ASP A 258 8.33 -1.01 -6.23
CA ASP A 258 8.69 -2.28 -5.58
C ASP A 258 7.52 -2.76 -4.70
N LEU A 259 6.94 -1.86 -3.89
CA LEU A 259 5.78 -2.17 -3.06
C LEU A 259 4.55 -2.52 -3.91
N LEU A 260 4.26 -1.78 -4.98
CA LEU A 260 3.18 -2.08 -5.93
C LEU A 260 3.35 -3.46 -6.53
N LEU A 261 4.54 -3.79 -7.03
CA LEU A 261 4.82 -5.12 -7.58
C LEU A 261 4.52 -6.20 -6.55
N GLN A 262 4.92 -6.03 -5.29
CA GLN A 262 4.59 -6.98 -4.23
C GLN A 262 3.09 -7.14 -3.97
N MET A 263 2.28 -6.08 -4.16
CA MET A 263 0.82 -6.16 -4.03
C MET A 263 0.18 -6.90 -5.23
N LEU A 264 0.74 -6.76 -6.43
CA LEU A 264 0.27 -7.48 -7.62
C LEU A 264 0.63 -8.98 -7.59
N MET A 265 1.68 -9.35 -6.87
CA MET A 265 2.12 -10.73 -6.68
C MET A 265 1.35 -11.47 -5.57
N LEU A 266 0.34 -10.86 -4.96
CA LEU A 266 -0.53 -11.53 -4.01
C LEU A 266 -1.43 -12.54 -4.74
N GLU A 267 -1.22 -13.84 -4.50
CA GLU A 267 -1.89 -14.97 -5.15
C GLU A 267 -3.21 -15.36 -4.47
N ASP A 268 -4.09 -14.38 -4.25
CA ASP A 268 -5.45 -14.61 -3.77
C ASP A 268 -6.47 -14.52 -4.93
N SER A 269 -7.76 -14.69 -4.62
CA SER A 269 -8.82 -14.62 -5.62
C SER A 269 -8.97 -13.23 -6.29
N TRP A 270 -8.40 -12.16 -5.73
CA TRP A 270 -8.45 -10.79 -6.26
C TRP A 270 -7.23 -10.39 -7.09
N GLN A 271 -6.23 -11.26 -7.24
CA GLN A 271 -5.00 -10.95 -8.00
C GLN A 271 -5.29 -10.37 -9.39
N HIS A 272 -6.18 -11.01 -10.13
CA HIS A 272 -6.59 -10.59 -11.47
C HIS A 272 -7.13 -9.15 -11.49
N GLN A 273 -8.03 -8.83 -10.55
CA GLN A 273 -8.61 -7.48 -10.47
C GLN A 273 -7.58 -6.44 -10.04
N ARG A 274 -6.66 -6.79 -9.11
CA ARG A 274 -5.57 -5.89 -8.73
C ARG A 274 -4.71 -5.52 -9.94
N ILE A 275 -4.33 -6.50 -10.75
CA ILE A 275 -3.53 -6.28 -11.96
C ILE A 275 -4.28 -5.38 -12.96
N ILE A 276 -5.56 -5.67 -13.26
CA ILE A 276 -6.36 -4.84 -14.17
C ILE A 276 -6.44 -3.40 -13.68
N ASN A 277 -6.78 -3.20 -12.40
CA ASN A 277 -6.93 -1.88 -11.79
C ASN A 277 -5.61 -1.08 -11.83
N THR A 278 -4.47 -1.74 -11.68
CA THR A 278 -3.17 -1.08 -11.77
C THR A 278 -2.80 -0.72 -13.20
N LEU A 279 -3.05 -1.61 -14.16
CA LEU A 279 -2.70 -1.37 -15.57
C LEU A 279 -3.60 -0.31 -16.21
N LYS A 280 -4.92 -0.48 -16.09
CA LYS A 280 -5.92 0.39 -16.74
C LYS A 280 -6.28 1.62 -15.91
N GLY A 281 -6.27 1.47 -14.59
CA GLY A 281 -6.73 2.48 -13.64
C GLY A 281 -7.88 1.95 -12.78
N ILE A 282 -8.13 2.63 -11.68
CA ILE A 282 -9.25 2.37 -10.78
C ILE A 282 -10.38 3.31 -11.21
N PRO A 283 -11.55 2.78 -11.63
CA PRO A 283 -12.68 3.61 -12.03
C PRO A 283 -13.02 4.69 -10.99
N ASP A 284 -13.20 5.91 -11.48
CA ASP A 284 -13.56 7.11 -10.73
C ASP A 284 -12.60 7.52 -9.60
N ASP A 285 -11.35 7.04 -9.63
CA ASP A 285 -10.39 7.24 -8.53
C ASP A 285 -8.98 7.55 -9.02
N ARG A 286 -8.35 6.65 -9.80
CA ARG A 286 -6.95 6.79 -10.22
C ARG A 286 -6.67 6.32 -11.63
N ASP A 287 -5.84 7.08 -12.34
CA ASP A 287 -5.19 6.65 -13.57
C ASP A 287 -4.30 5.42 -13.35
N GLY A 288 -4.30 4.49 -14.31
CA GLY A 288 -3.42 3.33 -14.31
C GLY A 288 -2.04 3.63 -14.89
N LEU A 289 -1.12 2.65 -14.77
CA LEU A 289 0.27 2.78 -15.22
C LEU A 289 0.40 3.16 -16.70
N PHE A 290 -0.44 2.61 -17.58
CA PHE A 290 -0.39 2.98 -18.99
C PHE A 290 -0.74 4.45 -19.24
N THR A 291 -1.67 5.02 -18.48
CA THR A 291 -2.02 6.44 -18.57
C THR A 291 -0.88 7.29 -18.01
N THR A 292 -0.27 6.85 -16.91
CA THR A 292 0.94 7.48 -16.34
C THR A 292 2.10 7.50 -17.32
N ILE A 293 2.36 6.39 -18.04
CA ILE A 293 3.39 6.31 -19.09
C ILE A 293 3.10 7.32 -20.19
N GLN A 294 1.87 7.30 -20.74
CA GLN A 294 1.48 8.17 -21.85
C GLN A 294 1.60 9.66 -21.51
N ARG A 295 1.24 10.06 -20.28
CA ARG A 295 1.39 11.45 -19.80
C ARG A 295 2.84 11.85 -19.53
N SER A 296 3.68 10.88 -19.17
CA SER A 296 5.07 11.14 -18.74
C SER A 296 6.06 11.15 -19.89
N LYS A 297 5.72 10.58 -21.06
CA LYS A 297 6.68 10.35 -22.15
C LYS A 297 7.40 11.60 -22.68
N ALA A 298 6.76 12.77 -22.64
CA ALA A 298 7.35 14.02 -23.17
C ALA A 298 8.28 14.74 -22.19
N HIS A 299 7.93 14.75 -20.89
CA HIS A 299 8.60 15.58 -19.89
C HIS A 299 9.20 14.82 -18.69
N TYR A 300 8.83 13.56 -18.54
CA TYR A 300 9.22 12.71 -17.41
C TYR A 300 9.57 11.30 -17.92
N ALA A 301 10.45 11.21 -18.93
CA ALA A 301 10.83 9.95 -19.57
C ALA A 301 11.30 8.88 -18.57
N LYS A 302 11.99 9.29 -17.49
CA LYS A 302 12.41 8.38 -16.40
C LYS A 302 11.24 7.76 -15.63
N ARG A 303 10.14 8.48 -15.42
CA ARG A 303 8.92 7.93 -14.80
C ARG A 303 8.28 6.89 -15.71
N ALA A 304 8.12 7.21 -16.99
CA ALA A 304 7.59 6.29 -17.99
C ALA A 304 8.45 5.02 -18.07
N TYR A 305 9.77 5.16 -18.16
CA TYR A 305 10.72 4.04 -18.13
C TYR A 305 10.57 3.18 -16.88
N GLN A 306 10.51 3.77 -15.68
CA GLN A 306 10.39 3.00 -14.44
C GLN A 306 9.05 2.25 -14.35
N CYS A 307 7.95 2.83 -14.86
CA CYS A 307 6.67 2.13 -14.98
C CYS A 307 6.78 0.94 -15.95
N ILE A 308 7.38 1.13 -17.13
CA ILE A 308 7.61 0.05 -18.10
C ILE A 308 8.47 -1.05 -17.46
N LYS A 309 9.56 -0.71 -16.79
CA LYS A 309 10.43 -1.67 -16.09
C LYS A 309 9.68 -2.48 -15.03
N CYS A 310 8.82 -1.83 -14.24
CA CYS A 310 7.94 -2.49 -13.27
C CYS A 310 7.00 -3.48 -13.98
N MET A 311 6.35 -3.05 -15.08
CA MET A 311 5.44 -3.88 -15.86
C MET A 311 6.15 -5.05 -16.57
N THR A 312 7.34 -4.85 -17.14
CA THR A 312 8.19 -5.92 -17.67
C THR A 312 8.44 -6.97 -16.58
N THR A 313 8.79 -6.53 -15.37
CA THR A 313 9.04 -7.44 -14.25
C THR A 313 7.77 -8.19 -13.84
N LEU A 314 6.61 -7.51 -13.81
CA LEU A 314 5.32 -8.13 -13.53
C LEU A 314 5.00 -9.22 -14.56
N PHE A 315 5.05 -8.91 -15.85
CA PHE A 315 4.70 -9.85 -16.92
C PHE A 315 5.67 -11.03 -17.01
N SER A 316 6.96 -10.83 -16.69
CA SER A 316 7.92 -11.95 -16.65
C SER A 316 7.71 -12.91 -15.49
N ASN A 317 7.13 -12.46 -14.37
CA ASN A 317 7.11 -13.24 -13.12
C ASN A 317 5.70 -13.59 -12.62
N CYS A 318 4.64 -13.01 -13.20
CA CYS A 318 3.26 -13.25 -12.81
C CYS A 318 2.48 -13.89 -13.97
N PRO A 319 2.19 -15.20 -13.91
CA PRO A 319 1.44 -15.89 -14.97
C PRO A 319 0.07 -15.25 -15.25
N VAL A 320 -0.63 -14.76 -14.21
CA VAL A 320 -1.92 -14.07 -14.36
C VAL A 320 -1.77 -12.77 -15.14
N ALA A 321 -0.73 -11.98 -14.86
CA ALA A 321 -0.46 -10.73 -15.58
C ALA A 321 -0.06 -11.00 -17.04
N TYR A 322 0.76 -12.02 -17.26
CA TYR A 322 1.13 -12.47 -18.61
C TYR A 322 -0.11 -12.88 -19.41
N GLN A 323 -0.96 -13.77 -18.88
CA GLN A 323 -2.20 -14.18 -19.54
C GLN A 323 -3.13 -13.00 -19.81
N LEU A 324 -3.25 -12.05 -18.88
CA LEU A 324 -4.01 -10.83 -19.07
C LEU A 324 -3.51 -9.99 -20.26
N LEU A 325 -2.19 -9.82 -20.37
CA LEU A 325 -1.57 -9.12 -21.49
C LEU A 325 -1.90 -9.82 -22.82
N PHE A 326 -1.80 -11.15 -22.87
CA PHE A 326 -2.01 -11.93 -24.10
C PHE A 326 -3.49 -12.14 -24.49
N ASN A 327 -4.43 -12.01 -23.56
CA ASN A 327 -5.85 -12.24 -23.83
C ASN A 327 -6.64 -10.94 -24.01
N ASN A 328 -6.04 -9.77 -23.79
CA ASN A 328 -6.74 -8.49 -23.86
C ASN A 328 -6.12 -7.58 -24.94
N GLY A 329 -6.79 -7.44 -26.09
CA GLY A 329 -6.28 -6.65 -27.22
C GLY A 329 -5.96 -5.19 -26.90
N GLU A 330 -6.70 -4.57 -25.97
CA GLU A 330 -6.37 -3.20 -25.51
C GLU A 330 -5.05 -3.17 -24.73
N LEU A 331 -4.82 -4.14 -23.83
CA LEU A 331 -3.56 -4.24 -23.07
C LEU A 331 -2.39 -4.54 -24.00
N LYS A 332 -2.56 -5.46 -24.97
CA LYS A 332 -1.57 -5.74 -26.03
C LYS A 332 -1.14 -4.45 -26.72
N ARG A 333 -2.10 -3.71 -27.28
CA ARG A 333 -1.83 -2.48 -28.03
C ARG A 333 -1.12 -1.43 -27.16
N ARG A 334 -1.60 -1.19 -25.93
CA ARG A 334 -0.98 -0.20 -25.02
C ARG A 334 0.42 -0.61 -24.58
N TRP A 335 0.66 -1.92 -24.42
CA TRP A 335 1.99 -2.46 -24.15
C TRP A 335 2.93 -2.25 -25.32
N SER A 336 2.56 -2.68 -26.53
CA SER A 336 3.37 -2.50 -27.73
C SER A 336 3.76 -1.04 -27.95
N MET A 337 2.79 -0.11 -27.83
CA MET A 337 3.06 1.34 -27.92
C MET A 337 4.04 1.85 -26.84
N SER A 338 4.01 1.27 -25.64
CA SER A 338 4.92 1.66 -24.55
C SER A 338 6.33 1.14 -24.79
N VAL A 339 6.46 -0.08 -25.33
CA VAL A 339 7.75 -0.70 -25.68
C VAL A 339 8.39 -0.01 -26.88
N GLU A 340 7.62 0.26 -27.93
CA GLU A 340 8.03 1.03 -29.10
C GLU A 340 8.56 2.40 -28.69
N TRP A 341 7.80 3.14 -27.88
CA TRP A 341 8.25 4.43 -27.36
C TRP A 341 9.57 4.34 -26.59
N LEU A 342 9.76 3.29 -25.77
CA LEU A 342 11.01 3.11 -25.04
C LEU A 342 12.18 2.86 -26.00
N GLY A 343 11.97 2.09 -27.06
CA GLY A 343 12.94 1.89 -28.14
C GLY A 343 13.31 3.21 -28.80
N ASP A 344 12.31 3.95 -29.29
CA ASP A 344 12.50 5.25 -29.93
C ASP A 344 13.24 6.24 -29.04
N GLU A 345 12.87 6.35 -27.77
CA GLU A 345 13.50 7.29 -26.83
C GLU A 345 14.97 6.89 -26.55
N LEU A 346 15.26 5.59 -26.50
CA LEU A 346 16.62 5.05 -26.38
C LEU A 346 17.42 5.13 -27.70
N ASP A 347 16.81 5.34 -28.86
CA ASP A 347 17.52 5.46 -30.14
C ASP A 347 17.68 6.92 -30.57
N ARG A 348 16.69 7.78 -30.29
CA ARG A 348 16.63 9.21 -30.64
C ARG A 348 17.88 9.98 -30.24
N ARG A 349 18.53 9.57 -29.15
CA ARG A 349 19.74 10.21 -28.62
C ARG A 349 21.06 9.61 -29.08
N SER A 350 21.04 8.42 -29.70
CA SER A 350 22.21 7.93 -30.42
C SER A 350 22.54 8.83 -31.63
N TYR A 351 21.56 9.58 -32.13
CA TYR A 351 21.69 10.44 -33.32
C TYR A 351 21.58 11.96 -33.02
N GLY A 352 21.32 12.36 -31.77
CA GLY A 352 20.92 13.73 -31.40
C GLY A 352 22.03 14.72 -31.03
N THR A 353 23.30 14.32 -30.99
CA THR A 353 24.44 15.24 -30.86
C THR A 353 25.17 15.36 -32.18
N GLY A 354 24.53 16.05 -33.12
CA GLY A 354 25.26 16.69 -34.20
C GLY A 354 26.14 17.80 -33.61
N ASN A 355 27.45 17.57 -33.71
CA ASN A 355 28.51 18.58 -33.68
C ASN A 355 29.23 18.86 -32.34
N THR A 356 30.04 17.90 -31.90
CA THR A 356 31.52 18.03 -31.94
C THR A 356 32.16 16.67 -31.71
N GLY A 357 32.69 16.08 -32.79
CA GLY A 357 33.81 15.13 -32.82
C GLY A 357 33.79 13.95 -31.83
N GLY A 358 33.45 12.76 -32.32
CA GLY A 358 33.81 11.54 -31.60
C GLY A 358 33.03 10.31 -32.04
N GLN A 359 33.46 9.72 -33.16
CA GLN A 359 33.36 8.27 -33.30
C GLN A 359 34.04 7.62 -32.08
N TYR A 360 33.25 7.07 -31.16
CA TYR A 360 33.72 6.09 -30.18
C TYR A 360 32.62 5.05 -30.06
N ASN A 361 32.57 4.07 -30.98
CA ASN A 361 33.26 2.79 -30.82
C ASN A 361 33.80 2.57 -29.39
N TYR A 362 33.24 1.55 -28.74
CA TYR A 362 33.62 0.98 -27.44
C TYR A 362 35.01 1.39 -26.94
N ASN A 363 35.05 2.27 -25.93
CA ASN A 363 36.20 2.35 -25.03
C ASN A 363 35.79 1.87 -23.64
N ASN A 364 36.37 0.75 -23.25
CA ASN A 364 36.16 -0.04 -22.03
C ASN A 364 36.63 0.67 -20.73
N TRP A 365 36.70 2.01 -20.73
CA TRP A 365 37.28 2.84 -19.67
C TRP A 365 36.40 4.02 -19.23
N SER A 366 35.22 4.21 -19.84
CA SER A 366 34.23 5.16 -19.32
C SER A 366 33.40 4.51 -18.21
N PRO A 367 33.18 5.18 -17.06
CA PRO A 367 32.29 4.66 -16.04
C PRO A 367 30.90 4.39 -16.66
N PRO A 368 30.22 3.29 -16.28
CA PRO A 368 28.93 2.94 -16.83
C PRO A 368 27.94 4.09 -16.64
N ALA A 369 27.09 4.31 -17.64
CA ALA A 369 26.06 5.35 -17.57
C ALA A 369 25.24 5.17 -16.28
N PRO A 370 24.94 6.27 -15.56
CA PRO A 370 24.28 6.20 -14.27
C PRO A 370 22.88 5.59 -14.40
N SER A 371 22.39 4.98 -13.32
CA SER A 371 21.08 4.33 -13.32
C SER A 371 19.96 5.35 -13.57
N ASN A 372 19.02 5.01 -14.45
CA ASN A 372 17.82 5.83 -14.69
C ASN A 372 16.88 5.96 -13.48
N GLU A 373 17.13 5.20 -12.42
CA GLU A 373 16.43 5.29 -11.14
C GLU A 373 17.02 6.36 -10.22
N SER A 374 18.31 6.70 -10.37
CA SER A 374 19.05 7.60 -9.45
C SER A 374 19.73 8.78 -10.13
N ALA A 375 19.81 8.79 -11.46
CA ALA A 375 20.44 9.87 -12.22
C ALA A 375 19.61 11.16 -12.15
N ASN A 376 20.23 12.25 -11.72
CA ASN A 376 19.67 13.60 -11.76
C ASN A 376 19.82 14.19 -13.15
N GLY A 377 18.91 13.80 -14.05
CA GLY A 377 18.89 14.27 -15.43
C GLY A 377 17.48 14.19 -15.96
N TYR A 378 17.13 15.13 -16.83
CA TYR A 378 15.81 15.18 -17.45
C TYR A 378 15.60 14.03 -18.45
N PHE A 379 16.69 13.57 -19.06
CA PHE A 379 16.66 12.59 -20.14
C PHE A 379 16.98 11.18 -19.65
N LEU A 380 16.53 10.20 -20.44
CA LEU A 380 16.81 8.79 -20.22
C LEU A 380 18.24 8.47 -20.66
N GLU A 381 19.00 7.84 -19.77
CA GLU A 381 20.38 7.40 -20.01
C GLU A 381 20.37 6.05 -20.75
N HIS A 382 21.31 5.83 -21.68
CA HIS A 382 21.52 4.55 -22.37
C HIS A 382 22.23 3.51 -21.48
N SER A 383 21.74 3.34 -20.25
CA SER A 383 22.29 2.39 -19.28
C SER A 383 22.04 0.95 -19.73
N GLN A 384 22.89 0.02 -19.28
CA GLN A 384 22.70 -1.42 -19.53
C GLN A 384 21.35 -1.92 -18.98
N SER A 385 20.90 -1.38 -17.84
CA SER A 385 19.57 -1.69 -17.29
C SER A 385 18.45 -1.30 -18.26
N ALA A 386 18.58 -0.17 -18.97
CA ALA A 386 17.54 0.27 -19.89
C ALA A 386 17.48 -0.62 -21.13
N LYS A 387 18.64 -0.97 -21.70
CA LYS A 387 18.75 -1.91 -22.82
C LYS A 387 18.19 -3.29 -22.47
N HIS A 388 18.52 -3.81 -21.29
CA HIS A 388 18.00 -5.08 -20.80
C HIS A 388 16.49 -5.05 -20.57
N THR A 389 15.98 -3.93 -20.05
CA THR A 389 14.53 -3.73 -19.88
C THR A 389 13.83 -3.72 -21.23
N LEU A 390 14.35 -2.98 -22.21
CA LEU A 390 13.79 -2.95 -23.57
C LEU A 390 13.78 -4.34 -24.20
N ALA A 391 14.92 -5.06 -24.17
CA ALA A 391 15.02 -6.41 -24.74
C ALA A 391 13.95 -7.35 -24.14
N LYS A 392 13.85 -7.42 -22.81
CA LYS A 392 12.81 -8.22 -22.14
C LYS A 392 11.40 -7.73 -22.42
N ALA A 393 11.19 -6.43 -22.53
CA ALA A 393 9.87 -5.88 -22.81
C ALA A 393 9.41 -6.25 -24.23
N SER A 394 10.33 -6.24 -25.20
CA SER A 394 10.10 -6.68 -26.58
C SER A 394 9.80 -8.17 -26.68
N GLU A 395 10.49 -9.02 -25.90
CA GLU A 395 10.17 -10.46 -25.81
C GLU A 395 8.74 -10.74 -25.30
N LEU A 396 8.18 -9.81 -24.53
CA LEU A 396 6.83 -9.89 -23.99
C LEU A 396 5.77 -9.24 -24.91
N CYS A 397 6.18 -8.65 -26.03
CA CYS A 397 5.22 -8.17 -27.03
C CYS A 397 4.51 -9.38 -27.67
N PRO A 398 3.17 -9.41 -27.68
CA PRO A 398 2.44 -10.44 -28.39
C PRO A 398 2.81 -10.39 -29.88
N VAL A 399 3.00 -11.55 -30.50
CA VAL A 399 3.12 -11.65 -31.96
C VAL A 399 1.81 -11.12 -32.56
N GLU A 400 1.90 -10.16 -33.48
CA GLU A 400 0.75 -9.76 -34.29
C GLU A 400 0.34 -10.99 -35.11
N GLU A 401 -0.79 -11.61 -34.76
CA GLU A 401 -1.46 -12.50 -35.70
C GLU A 401 -1.85 -11.62 -36.89
N PRO A 402 -1.48 -11.98 -38.13
CA PRO A 402 -1.91 -11.21 -39.29
C PRO A 402 -3.44 -11.14 -39.22
N GLU A 403 -3.98 -9.92 -39.23
CA GLU A 403 -5.41 -9.73 -39.45
C GLU A 403 -5.73 -10.50 -40.74
N ASP A 404 -6.58 -11.53 -40.64
CA ASP A 404 -7.12 -12.21 -41.81
C ASP A 404 -7.80 -11.12 -42.63
N ILE A 405 -7.09 -10.63 -43.65
CA ILE A 405 -7.66 -9.80 -44.70
C ILE A 405 -8.77 -10.69 -45.27
N GLU A 406 -10.02 -10.41 -44.94
CA GLU A 406 -11.16 -10.91 -45.70
C GLU A 406 -10.94 -10.42 -47.13
N VAL A 407 -10.30 -11.28 -47.93
CA VAL A 407 -10.23 -11.11 -49.37
C VAL A 407 -11.65 -11.32 -49.86
N SER A 408 -12.42 -10.24 -49.91
CA SER A 408 -13.63 -10.19 -50.72
C SER A 408 -13.19 -10.36 -52.18
N GLU A 409 -13.16 -11.61 -52.64
CA GLU A 409 -12.98 -11.96 -54.05
C GLU A 409 -14.12 -11.33 -54.85
N GLU A 410 -13.80 -10.26 -55.57
CA GLU A 410 -14.58 -9.83 -56.72
C GLU A 410 -14.54 -10.94 -57.77
N GLN A 411 -15.66 -11.65 -57.95
CA GLN A 411 -15.90 -12.43 -59.17
C GLN A 411 -16.70 -11.58 -60.15
N GLU A 412 -15.99 -10.94 -61.08
CA GLU A 412 -16.54 -10.57 -62.39
C GLU A 412 -17.02 -11.83 -63.11
N SER A 413 -18.27 -11.83 -63.59
CA SER A 413 -18.70 -12.71 -64.68
C SER A 413 -19.61 -11.93 -65.65
N ASP A 414 -19.12 -11.83 -66.88
CA ASP A 414 -19.74 -11.24 -68.06
C ASP A 414 -21.03 -11.94 -68.53
N ASN A 415 -21.99 -11.15 -69.04
CA ASN A 415 -22.79 -11.26 -70.31
C ASN A 415 -24.27 -10.79 -70.19
N PRO A 416 -24.99 -10.42 -71.29
CA PRO A 416 -25.08 -9.09 -71.91
C PRO A 416 -26.57 -8.60 -72.07
N PRO A 417 -26.90 -7.46 -72.76
CA PRO A 417 -28.17 -6.74 -72.55
C PRO A 417 -29.26 -7.01 -73.62
N ILE A 418 -30.55 -6.98 -73.23
CA ILE A 418 -31.71 -6.97 -74.14
C ILE A 418 -32.86 -6.05 -73.60
N SER A 419 -33.03 -4.91 -74.29
CA SER A 419 -34.25 -4.15 -74.71
C SER A 419 -35.64 -4.84 -74.53
N ASP A 420 -36.79 -4.25 -74.20
CA ASP A 420 -37.34 -2.87 -74.13
C ASP A 420 -38.80 -2.97 -73.54
N PRO A 421 -39.78 -2.04 -73.72
CA PRO A 421 -40.48 -1.34 -72.63
C PRO A 421 -42.01 -1.56 -72.58
N THR A 422 -42.72 -1.08 -71.54
CA THR A 422 -44.08 -0.47 -71.60
C THR A 422 -44.57 -0.10 -70.17
N VAL A 423 -44.77 1.20 -69.86
CA VAL A 423 -46.09 1.91 -69.78
C VAL A 423 -46.84 1.62 -68.46
N VAL A 424 -47.37 2.55 -67.65
CA VAL A 424 -47.56 4.01 -67.65
C VAL A 424 -48.17 4.38 -66.28
N THR A 425 -47.76 5.53 -65.71
CA THR A 425 -48.47 6.35 -64.68
C THR A 425 -48.78 5.72 -63.31
N GLN A 426 -48.79 6.44 -62.17
CA GLN A 426 -49.33 7.78 -61.96
C GLN A 426 -48.82 8.35 -60.61
N TYR A 427 -48.30 9.58 -60.67
CA TYR A 427 -48.44 10.70 -59.72
C TYR A 427 -48.53 10.48 -58.20
N ALA A 428 -47.54 11.07 -57.52
CA ALA A 428 -47.56 11.68 -56.17
C ALA A 428 -48.55 12.88 -56.10
N PRO A 429 -48.68 13.69 -55.01
CA PRO A 429 -47.89 13.77 -53.78
C PRO A 429 -48.66 14.08 -52.46
N GLU A 430 -47.88 14.11 -51.35
CA GLU A 430 -47.90 15.00 -50.17
C GLU A 430 -49.21 15.56 -49.58
N ILE A 431 -49.30 15.58 -48.23
CA ILE A 431 -49.24 16.82 -47.42
C ILE A 431 -49.37 16.52 -45.92
N ASP A 432 -48.49 17.17 -45.14
CA ASP A 432 -48.51 17.41 -43.70
C ASP A 432 -49.87 17.85 -43.13
N GLN A 433 -50.16 17.54 -41.86
CA GLN A 433 -50.30 18.58 -40.82
C GLN A 433 -50.67 18.04 -39.44
N GLN A 434 -50.18 18.81 -38.47
CA GLN A 434 -50.19 18.65 -37.03
C GLN A 434 -51.57 18.91 -36.37
N SER A 435 -51.62 18.50 -35.09
CA SER A 435 -52.19 19.23 -33.93
C SER A 435 -53.61 18.89 -33.44
N ASN A 436 -53.66 18.37 -32.20
CA ASN A 436 -54.33 18.90 -30.99
C ASN A 436 -54.75 17.74 -30.08
N LYS A 437 -54.14 17.56 -28.89
CA LYS A 437 -54.51 18.19 -27.60
C LYS A 437 -55.99 18.00 -27.22
N THR A 438 -56.25 17.20 -26.18
CA THR A 438 -57.23 17.53 -25.15
C THR A 438 -56.80 16.91 -23.81
N SER A 439 -56.94 17.71 -22.76
CA SER A 439 -56.59 17.47 -21.36
C SER A 439 -57.84 17.09 -20.55
N GLU A 440 -57.65 16.86 -19.24
CA GLU A 440 -58.63 16.82 -18.12
C GLU A 440 -59.25 15.43 -17.82
N ASN A 441 -59.49 14.97 -16.58
CA ASN A 441 -59.46 15.47 -15.18
C ASN A 441 -59.43 14.18 -14.29
N LYS A 442 -58.66 14.03 -13.18
CA LYS A 442 -58.83 14.57 -11.80
C LYS A 442 -59.68 13.67 -10.87
N LEU A 443 -59.19 13.54 -9.61
CA LEU A 443 -59.81 13.05 -8.36
C LEU A 443 -60.00 11.53 -8.18
N ASP A 444 -59.98 10.93 -6.98
CA ASP A 444 -59.39 11.15 -5.64
C ASP A 444 -59.93 10.00 -4.74
N GLU A 445 -59.34 9.81 -3.57
CA GLU A 445 -59.84 9.06 -2.39
C GLU A 445 -59.90 7.51 -2.45
N THR A 446 -58.96 6.84 -1.76
CA THR A 446 -59.10 6.47 -0.33
C THR A 446 -57.77 6.01 0.26
#